data_AF-A0A0N6WZ67-F1
#
_entry.id   AF-A0A0N6WZ67-F1
#
_cell.length_a   1.000
_cell.length_b   1.000
_cell.length_c   1.000
_cell.angle_alpha   90.00
_cell.angle_beta   90.00
_cell.angle_gamma   90.00
#
_symmetry.space_group_name_H-M   'P 1'
#
loop_
_entity.id
_entity.type
_entity.pdbx_description
1 polymer ?
#
loop_
_entity_poly.entity_id
_entity_poly.type
_entity_poly.pdbx_seq_one_letter_code
_entity_poly.pdbx_strand_id
1 'polypeptide(L)'
;DGGDTWQNSFTSLTTKGQDMVDCMALLKPDAMTGHWEFTLGTDRVKEIVDGLGFPFLAQNVRDTEWNEAAFKPSTMIERGGVKIAIIGQAFP
;
A
#
# COMPACT_ATOMS: atom_id res chain seq x y z
N ASP A 1 2.86 -0.88 7.85
CA ASP A 1 2.47 -2.25 7.48
C ASP A 1 3.47 -2.79 6.46
N GLY A 2 3.92 -4.03 6.63
CA GLY A 2 4.94 -4.65 5.79
C GLY A 2 4.42 -5.16 4.44
N GLY A 3 3.10 -5.07 4.20
CA GLY A 3 2.43 -5.66 3.04
C GLY A 3 1.94 -7.09 3.34
N ASP A 4 1.34 -7.73 2.34
CA ASP A 4 0.68 -9.04 2.47
C ASP A 4 -0.51 -9.05 3.44
N THR A 5 -1.28 -7.96 3.42
CA THR A 5 -2.36 -7.66 4.36
C THR A 5 -3.74 -7.80 3.74
N TRP A 6 -3.92 -7.37 2.48
CA TRP A 6 -5.26 -7.24 1.90
C TRP A 6 -5.86 -8.55 1.42
N GLN A 7 -5.17 -9.69 1.59
CA GLN A 7 -5.49 -10.96 0.94
C GLN A 7 -5.48 -12.16 1.90
N ASN A 8 -5.76 -13.35 1.34
CA ASN A 8 -5.56 -14.67 1.98
C ASN A 8 -6.48 -15.00 3.16
N SER A 9 -7.62 -14.33 3.27
CA SER A 9 -8.73 -14.70 4.18
C SER A 9 -10.05 -14.86 3.43
N PHE A 10 -11.00 -15.57 4.03
CA PHE A 10 -12.34 -15.75 3.43
C PHE A 10 -13.09 -14.42 3.29
N THR A 11 -13.00 -13.55 4.29
CA THR A 11 -13.65 -12.24 4.28
C THR A 11 -13.00 -11.32 3.24
N SER A 12 -11.67 -11.39 3.08
CA SER A 12 -10.98 -10.70 1.98
C SER A 12 -11.43 -11.20 0.61
N LEU A 13 -11.53 -12.52 0.42
CA LEU A 13 -11.98 -13.08 -0.86
C LEU A 13 -13.38 -12.58 -1.24
N THR A 14 -14.30 -12.59 -0.29
CA THR A 14 -15.70 -12.19 -0.51
C THR A 14 -15.88 -10.68 -0.68
N THR A 15 -14.98 -9.87 -0.11
CA THR A 15 -15.04 -8.40 -0.18
C THR A 15 -14.03 -7.77 -1.15
N LYS A 16 -13.24 -8.58 -1.87
CA LYS A 16 -12.11 -8.12 -2.69
C LYS A 16 -11.14 -7.25 -1.87
N GLY A 17 -10.81 -7.73 -0.67
CA GLY A 17 -9.89 -7.11 0.30
C GLY A 17 -10.44 -5.91 1.06
N GLN A 18 -11.70 -5.48 0.82
CA GLN A 18 -12.23 -4.27 1.44
C GLN A 18 -12.32 -4.37 2.97
N ASP A 19 -12.59 -5.56 3.51
CA ASP A 19 -12.61 -5.78 4.96
C ASP A 19 -11.31 -5.36 5.64
N MET A 20 -10.17 -5.75 5.06
CA MET A 20 -8.84 -5.40 5.56
C MET A 20 -8.52 -3.93 5.27
N VAL A 21 -8.90 -3.41 4.10
CA VAL A 21 -8.72 -1.98 3.77
C VAL A 21 -9.43 -1.09 4.78
N ASP A 22 -10.68 -1.40 5.13
CA ASP A 22 -11.46 -0.67 6.13
C ASP A 22 -10.81 -0.74 7.52
N CYS A 23 -10.34 -1.92 7.92
CA CYS A 23 -9.60 -2.09 9.17
C CYS A 23 -8.33 -1.21 9.19
N MET A 24 -7.56 -1.20 8.10
CA MET A 24 -6.33 -0.42 8.00
C MET A 24 -6.61 1.09 7.93
N ALA A 25 -7.71 1.52 7.31
CA ALA A 25 -8.15 2.92 7.31
C ALA A 25 -8.53 3.43 8.71
N LEU A 26 -8.99 2.54 9.60
CA LEU A 26 -9.22 2.85 11.01
C LEU A 26 -7.90 2.88 11.81
N LEU A 27 -7.01 1.91 11.59
CA LEU A 27 -5.72 1.82 12.28
C LEU A 27 -4.72 2.93 11.89
N LYS A 28 -4.77 3.37 10.62
CA LYS A 28 -3.94 4.44 10.04
C LYS A 28 -2.44 4.24 10.29
N PRO A 29 -1.83 3.15 9.77
CA PRO A 29 -0.38 3.01 9.84
C PRO A 29 0.30 4.18 9.12
N ASP A 30 1.52 4.53 9.55
CA ASP A 30 2.27 5.64 8.96
C ASP A 30 2.63 5.43 7.48
N ALA A 31 2.70 4.16 7.04
CA ALA A 31 2.81 3.76 5.65
C ALA A 31 2.54 2.24 5.49
N MET A 32 2.33 1.80 4.25
CA MET A 32 2.44 0.39 3.88
C MET A 32 3.20 0.17 2.56
N THR A 33 3.65 -1.05 2.32
CA THR A 33 4.14 -1.54 1.02
C THR A 33 3.26 -2.72 0.56
N GLY A 34 3.61 -3.42 -0.52
CA GLY A 34 2.81 -4.56 -0.97
C GLY A 34 3.54 -5.65 -1.73
N HIS A 35 2.84 -6.78 -1.84
CA HIS A 35 3.22 -7.95 -2.62
C HIS A 35 1.97 -8.75 -3.03
N TRP A 36 1.27 -9.41 -2.09
CA TRP A 36 0.03 -10.12 -2.39
C TRP A 36 -1.14 -9.18 -2.72
N GLU A 37 -1.05 -7.90 -2.33
CA GLU A 37 -1.98 -6.84 -2.73
C GLU A 37 -2.21 -6.83 -4.24
N PHE A 38 -1.16 -7.06 -5.04
CA PHE A 38 -1.23 -7.01 -6.49
C PHE A 38 -2.08 -8.12 -7.12
N THR A 39 -2.41 -9.18 -6.37
CA THR A 39 -3.30 -10.26 -6.85
C THR A 39 -4.77 -9.82 -6.97
N LEU A 40 -5.14 -8.69 -6.36
CA LEU A 40 -6.45 -8.05 -6.59
C LEU A 40 -6.60 -7.46 -8.00
N GLY A 41 -5.49 -7.33 -8.74
CA GLY A 41 -5.44 -6.69 -10.04
C GLY A 41 -5.21 -5.17 -9.94
N THR A 42 -4.61 -4.61 -10.99
CA THR A 42 -4.12 -3.23 -11.03
C THR A 42 -5.21 -2.21 -10.72
N ASP A 43 -6.39 -2.34 -11.30
CA ASP A 43 -7.48 -1.38 -11.14
C ASP A 43 -7.96 -1.31 -9.69
N ARG A 44 -8.12 -2.48 -9.06
CA ARG A 44 -8.55 -2.57 -7.65
C ARG A 44 -7.49 -2.03 -6.70
N VAL A 45 -6.21 -2.32 -6.95
CA VAL A 45 -5.11 -1.77 -6.14
C VAL A 45 -5.07 -0.24 -6.25
N LYS A 46 -5.19 0.32 -7.45
CA LYS A 46 -5.22 1.78 -7.65
C LYS A 46 -6.41 2.41 -6.93
N GLU A 47 -7.60 1.84 -7.07
CA GLU A 47 -8.81 2.29 -6.36
C GLU A 47 -8.60 2.34 -4.83
N ILE A 48 -8.05 1.27 -4.25
CA ILE A 48 -7.77 1.20 -2.81
C ILE A 48 -6.73 2.24 -2.40
N VAL A 49 -5.62 2.34 -3.14
CA VAL A 49 -4.51 3.27 -2.83
C VAL A 49 -4.99 4.72 -2.86
N ASP A 50 -5.84 5.09 -3.82
CA ASP A 50 -6.41 6.45 -3.92
C ASP A 50 -7.32 6.80 -2.74
N GLY A 51 -7.91 5.80 -2.06
CA GLY A 51 -8.84 5.96 -0.94
C GLY A 51 -8.28 5.65 0.46
N LEU A 52 -7.03 5.18 0.56
CA LEU A 52 -6.50 4.52 1.77
C LEU A 52 -6.38 5.44 3.00
N GLY A 53 -6.26 6.75 2.80
CA GLY A 53 -6.11 7.75 3.88
C GLY A 53 -4.74 7.74 4.58
N PHE A 54 -3.83 6.86 4.19
CA PHE A 54 -2.43 6.80 4.59
C PHE A 54 -1.57 6.33 3.40
N PRO A 55 -0.23 6.50 3.40
CA PRO A 55 0.54 6.30 2.18
C PRO A 55 0.84 4.81 1.91
N PHE A 56 0.47 4.34 0.72
CA PHE A 56 1.06 3.17 0.09
C PHE A 56 2.35 3.58 -0.63
N LEU A 57 3.46 2.91 -0.33
CA LEU A 57 4.80 3.25 -0.81
C LEU A 57 5.45 2.05 -1.52
N ALA A 58 6.00 2.28 -2.71
CA ALA A 58 6.79 1.27 -3.42
C ALA A 58 7.76 1.93 -4.41
N GLN A 59 9.05 1.94 -4.06
CA GLN A 59 10.07 2.59 -4.87
C GLN A 59 10.44 1.81 -6.15
N ASN A 60 10.23 0.49 -6.14
CA ASN A 60 10.65 -0.46 -7.17
C ASN A 60 9.56 -0.81 -8.20
N VAL A 61 8.33 -0.34 -8.02
CA VAL A 61 7.25 -0.63 -8.99
C VAL A 61 7.25 0.44 -10.07
N ARG A 62 7.25 -0.01 -11.32
CA ARG A 62 7.31 0.82 -12.52
C ARG A 62 6.19 0.44 -13.48
N ASP A 63 5.67 1.41 -14.21
CA ASP A 63 4.80 1.10 -15.34
C ASP A 63 5.62 0.49 -16.50
N THR A 64 4.97 -0.30 -17.35
CA THR A 64 5.65 -1.04 -18.42
C THR A 64 5.76 -0.28 -19.74
N GLU A 65 5.11 0.87 -19.87
CA GLU A 65 5.06 1.66 -21.11
C GLU A 65 6.20 2.69 -21.14
N TRP A 66 6.39 3.41 -20.03
CA TRP A 66 7.32 4.54 -19.92
C TRP A 66 8.35 4.37 -18.77
N ASN A 67 8.24 3.29 -17.98
CA ASN A 67 9.13 3.01 -16.85
C ASN A 67 9.17 4.14 -15.80
N GLU A 68 8.02 4.79 -15.62
CA GLU A 68 7.77 5.79 -14.58
C GLU A 68 7.36 5.11 -13.28
N ALA A 69 7.44 5.85 -12.17
CA ALA A 69 7.06 5.35 -10.85
C ALA A 69 5.54 5.13 -10.78
N ALA A 70 5.10 3.91 -10.50
CA ALA A 70 3.69 3.59 -10.34
C ALA A 70 3.12 4.07 -8.99
N PHE A 71 3.98 4.20 -7.97
CA PHE A 71 3.62 4.61 -6.61
C PHE A 71 4.66 5.58 -6.04
N LYS A 72 4.31 6.27 -4.95
CA LYS A 72 5.25 7.12 -4.23
C LYS A 72 6.39 6.27 -3.63
N PRO A 73 7.67 6.66 -3.77
CA PRO A 73 8.77 5.84 -3.27
C PRO A 73 8.97 5.93 -1.75
N SER A 74 8.62 7.07 -1.14
CA SER A 74 8.89 7.36 0.27
C SER A 74 7.97 8.42 0.84
N THR A 75 7.96 8.57 2.17
CA THR A 75 7.35 9.70 2.86
C THR A 75 8.19 10.17 4.05
N MET A 76 7.96 11.41 4.49
CA MET A 76 8.56 11.97 5.69
C MET A 76 7.47 12.10 6.77
N ILE A 77 7.77 11.69 7.98
CA ILE A 77 6.95 11.96 9.16
C ILE A 77 7.79 12.63 10.25
N GLU A 78 7.13 13.22 11.24
CA GLU A 78 7.77 13.76 12.43
C GLU A 78 7.18 13.12 13.70
N ARG A 79 8.06 12.71 14.63
CA ARG A 79 7.71 12.16 15.94
C ARG A 79 8.69 12.66 16.98
N GLY A 80 8.19 13.26 18.06
CA GLY A 80 9.03 13.76 19.15
C GLY A 80 10.12 14.76 18.69
N GLY A 81 9.85 15.56 17.66
CA GLY A 81 10.81 16.50 17.07
C GLY A 81 11.87 15.88 16.15
N VAL A 82 11.79 14.57 15.88
CA VAL A 82 12.68 13.87 14.94
C VAL A 82 11.96 13.65 13.62
N LYS A 83 12.63 14.04 12.51
CA LYS A 83 12.18 13.74 11.15
C LYS A 83 12.59 12.33 10.77
N ILE A 84 11.64 11.54 10.28
CA ILE A 84 11.82 10.12 9.93
C ILE A 84 11.46 9.95 8.45
N ALA A 85 12.39 9.39 7.67
CA ALA A 85 12.12 8.97 6.30
C ALA A 85 11.66 7.51 6.28
N ILE A 86 10.56 7.23 5.59
CA ILE A 86 10.05 5.87 5.37
C ILE A 86 10.13 5.59 3.87
N ILE A 87 10.83 4.54 3.49
CA ILE A 87 11.00 4.12 2.08
C ILE A 87 10.23 2.81 1.89
N GLY A 88 9.38 2.75 0.87
CA GLY A 88 8.62 1.55 0.54
C GLY A 88 9.37 0.69 -0.47
N GLN A 89 9.37 -0.62 -0.25
CA GLN A 89 9.90 -1.63 -1.16
C GLN A 89 8.86 -2.75 -1.28
N ALA A 90 8.27 -2.91 -2.46
CA ALA A 90 7.41 -4.04 -2.75
C ALA A 90 8.25 -5.30 -3.03
N PHE A 91 7.65 -6.48 -2.94
CA PHE A 91 8.35 -7.71 -3.36
C PHE A 91 8.75 -7.60 -4.85
N PRO A 92 10.02 -7.92 -5.20
CA PRO A 92 10.56 -7.75 -6.55
C PRO A 92 10.10 -8.80 -7.55
#